data_AF-A0A374BTK3-F1
#
_entry.id   AF-A0A374BTK3-F1
#
_cell.length_a   1.000
_cell.length_b   1.000
_cell.length_c   1.000
_cell.angle_alpha   90.00
_cell.angle_beta   90.00
_cell.angle_gamma   90.00
#
_symmetry.space_group_name_H-M   'P 1'
#
loop_
_entity.id
_entity.type
_entity.pdbx_description
1 polymer ?
#
loop_
_entity_poly.entity_id
_entity_poly.type
_entity_poly.pdbx_seq_one_letter_code
_entity_poly.pdbx_strand_id
1 'polypeptide(L)'
;MKEKFKSWAFSKEHGKCDVITLIIYLLGVCTVSFFHEPWFDEAQAWAIARSGSLKEILFEIPHYEGHPPLWDLILLPFAKLGAPYELSLAVVNIFFMTLAVAVLLFKSPFPKLIRCLLPFNFFLFYQYGVISRPYCIFVLAIFLAAVCYKNRNEHPVKYLLCLALMCAVHSYGIMIAGGLCIVWLIEIFIEYKKSGKLAGILKDRRCWLMFCLLVFALLVMAAIVPDENVFLGGKTTSETEMSFPIGVGNILFYFVMLSDAIFTSFYNYGMDISDLAEQLPTIIVLIFVFTIFMEVLHKNRKLLTFIIPYSVVGAFGSIVYASPHHIGVVTAFVIFTFWIIVEENGSVQLPDRMLKLYDKLGGKLKFVIKTIVFLPVLIPIAWSGASSYFDIRYPYWFDEAADFIKEYHLDDYKIMGMWQQLIKGDPEDYTYFGSDESDYEWYDYPEIQGVSVSLDSYFDKNIFYNFNIDDPNKVFLYYRANTQEQAEETFTKWQEQGEPDIVINRCEITKAYPNIDVDDYVAVKRVYFYKPYKFTTNQQYITIYMKKELFNEIGTLEELTAQKLY
;
A
#
# COMPACT_ATOMS: atom_id res chain seq x y z
N MET A 1 16.47 41.70 -0.48
CA MET A 1 16.45 40.27 -0.89
C MET A 1 15.55 39.42 0.01
N LYS A 2 15.69 39.46 1.35
CA LYS A 2 14.86 38.68 2.30
C LYS A 2 13.34 38.92 2.19
N GLU A 3 12.88 40.17 2.10
CA GLU A 3 11.43 40.46 2.01
C GLU A 3 10.82 40.05 0.68
N LYS A 4 11.54 40.25 -0.42
CA LYS A 4 11.13 39.83 -1.76
C LYS A 4 10.99 38.30 -1.85
N PHE A 5 11.94 37.56 -1.28
CA PHE A 5 11.85 36.11 -1.17
C PHE A 5 10.67 35.68 -0.31
N LYS A 6 10.47 36.28 0.87
CA LYS A 6 9.34 35.98 1.75
C LYS A 6 8.00 36.23 1.07
N SER A 7 7.84 37.37 0.40
CA SER A 7 6.63 37.69 -0.37
C SER A 7 6.37 36.68 -1.48
N TRP A 8 7.40 36.29 -2.23
CA TRP A 8 7.28 35.28 -3.29
C TRP A 8 6.96 33.87 -2.74
N ALA A 9 7.67 33.43 -1.70
CA ALA A 9 7.57 32.10 -1.10
C ALA A 9 6.21 31.86 -0.45
N PHE A 10 5.61 32.90 0.13
CA PHE A 10 4.30 32.82 0.78
C PHE A 10 3.15 33.38 -0.07
N SER A 11 3.41 33.73 -1.34
CA SER A 11 2.36 34.07 -2.30
C SER A 11 1.51 32.85 -2.63
N LYS A 12 0.23 33.06 -2.90
CA LYS A 12 -0.71 32.03 -3.36
C LYS A 12 -0.87 31.99 -4.88
N GLU A 13 -0.29 32.96 -5.58
CA GLU A 13 -0.41 33.07 -7.04
C GLU A 13 0.16 31.82 -7.72
N HIS A 14 -0.60 31.32 -8.69
CA HIS A 14 -0.16 30.24 -9.57
C HIS A 14 0.65 30.79 -10.75
N GLY A 15 1.58 30.00 -11.28
CA GLY A 15 2.33 30.39 -12.46
C GLY A 15 3.50 29.47 -12.80
N LYS A 16 4.58 30.05 -13.32
CA LYS A 16 5.74 29.33 -13.87
C LYS A 16 6.36 28.34 -12.87
N CYS A 17 6.39 28.68 -11.57
CA CYS A 17 6.96 27.80 -10.55
C CYS A 17 6.18 26.48 -10.43
N ASP A 18 4.85 26.50 -10.56
CA ASP A 18 4.03 25.30 -10.48
C ASP A 18 4.31 24.37 -11.67
N VAL A 19 4.47 24.94 -12.88
CA VAL A 19 4.83 24.19 -14.09
C VAL A 19 6.24 23.58 -13.96
N ILE A 20 7.22 24.36 -13.50
CA ILE A 20 8.58 23.87 -13.29
C ILE A 20 8.60 22.75 -12.24
N THR A 21 7.88 22.92 -11.13
CA THR A 21 7.76 21.87 -10.10
C THR A 21 7.14 20.61 -10.66
N LEU A 22 6.08 20.70 -11.48
CA LEU A 22 5.46 19.54 -12.10
C LEU A 22 6.43 18.80 -13.04
N ILE A 23 7.22 19.54 -13.83
CA ILE A 23 8.24 18.95 -14.71
C ILE A 23 9.31 18.24 -13.89
N ILE A 24 9.82 18.87 -12.82
CA ILE A 24 10.83 18.27 -11.94
C ILE A 24 10.25 17.02 -11.25
N TYR A 25 9.01 17.08 -10.78
CA TYR A 25 8.31 15.93 -10.21
C TYR A 25 8.24 14.79 -11.24
N LEU A 26 7.69 15.05 -12.43
CA LEU A 26 7.54 14.04 -13.48
C LEU A 26 8.88 13.41 -13.86
N LEU A 27 9.92 14.21 -14.08
CA LEU A 27 11.26 13.70 -14.39
C LEU A 27 11.82 12.86 -13.23
N GLY A 28 11.61 13.30 -12.00
CA GLY A 28 12.04 12.56 -10.81
C GLY A 28 11.37 11.20 -10.70
N VAL A 29 10.04 11.15 -10.78
CA VAL A 29 9.30 9.89 -10.68
C VAL A 29 9.62 8.97 -11.86
N CYS A 30 9.67 9.48 -13.10
CA CYS A 30 10.12 8.69 -14.25
C CYS A 30 11.52 8.11 -14.08
N THR A 31 12.43 8.85 -13.44
CA THR A 31 13.80 8.38 -13.20
C THR A 31 13.78 7.21 -12.21
N VAL A 32 13.08 7.33 -11.08
CA VAL A 32 13.06 6.25 -10.08
C VAL A 32 12.30 5.03 -10.62
N SER A 33 11.12 5.23 -11.23
CA SER A 33 10.33 4.15 -11.85
C SER A 33 11.04 3.41 -12.98
N PHE A 34 12.08 3.99 -13.58
CA PHE A 34 12.90 3.30 -14.59
C PHE A 34 13.80 2.22 -13.97
N PHE A 35 14.19 2.37 -12.70
CA PHE A 35 14.99 1.39 -11.97
C PHE A 35 14.16 0.49 -11.06
N HIS A 36 12.89 0.86 -10.83
CA HIS A 36 12.02 0.14 -9.91
C HIS A 36 11.54 -1.17 -10.51
N GLU A 37 11.77 -2.27 -9.79
CA GLU A 37 11.23 -3.58 -10.14
C GLU A 37 9.87 -3.79 -9.47
N PRO A 38 8.81 -4.16 -10.21
CA PRO A 38 7.52 -4.45 -9.61
C PRO A 38 7.57 -5.62 -8.61
N TRP A 39 7.26 -5.36 -7.35
CA TRP A 39 7.09 -6.43 -6.35
C TRP A 39 5.79 -7.22 -6.53
N PHE A 40 5.65 -8.27 -5.70
CA PHE A 40 4.53 -9.19 -5.70
C PHE A 40 3.15 -8.55 -5.90
N ASP A 41 2.76 -7.53 -5.12
CA ASP A 41 1.40 -6.98 -5.27
C ASP A 41 1.19 -6.24 -6.60
N GLU A 42 2.25 -5.70 -7.22
CA GLU A 42 2.19 -5.12 -8.56
C GLU A 42 2.11 -6.22 -9.63
N ALA A 43 2.89 -7.29 -9.45
CA ALA A 43 2.84 -8.49 -10.29
C ALA A 43 1.49 -9.17 -10.26
N GLN A 44 0.89 -9.31 -9.07
CA GLN A 44 -0.42 -9.89 -8.86
C GLN A 44 -1.50 -9.09 -9.61
N ALA A 45 -1.52 -7.76 -9.48
CA ALA A 45 -2.48 -6.92 -10.20
C ALA A 45 -2.32 -7.03 -11.74
N TRP A 46 -1.08 -7.10 -12.23
CA TRP A 46 -0.82 -7.31 -13.65
C TRP A 46 -1.23 -8.70 -14.12
N ALA A 47 -0.91 -9.75 -13.35
CA ALA A 47 -1.27 -11.12 -13.65
C ALA A 47 -2.79 -11.31 -13.70
N ILE A 48 -3.53 -10.69 -12.76
CA ILE A 48 -5.00 -10.62 -12.78
C ILE A 48 -5.48 -9.97 -14.07
N ALA A 49 -4.94 -8.81 -14.42
CA ALA A 49 -5.30 -8.11 -15.66
C ALA A 49 -4.97 -8.95 -16.92
N ARG A 50 -3.86 -9.70 -16.90
CA ARG A 50 -3.39 -10.51 -18.02
C ARG A 50 -4.24 -11.75 -18.24
N SER A 51 -4.44 -12.57 -17.22
CA SER A 51 -5.10 -13.89 -17.36
C SER A 51 -6.48 -14.00 -16.71
N GLY A 52 -6.91 -13.02 -15.91
CA GLY A 52 -8.27 -12.96 -15.37
C GLY A 52 -9.30 -12.75 -16.48
N SER A 53 -10.46 -13.38 -16.33
CA SER A 53 -11.66 -13.06 -17.09
C SER A 53 -12.34 -11.84 -16.46
N LEU A 54 -13.15 -11.13 -17.25
CA LEU A 54 -13.92 -10.00 -16.73
C LEU A 54 -14.88 -10.41 -15.61
N LYS A 55 -15.39 -11.64 -15.64
CA LYS A 55 -16.25 -12.19 -14.58
C LYS A 55 -15.47 -12.35 -13.28
N GLU A 56 -14.27 -12.96 -13.35
CA GLU A 56 -13.42 -13.16 -12.18
C GLU A 56 -13.02 -11.82 -11.56
N ILE A 57 -12.56 -10.87 -12.39
CA ILE A 57 -12.14 -9.54 -11.93
C ILE A 57 -13.27 -8.80 -11.22
N LEU A 58 -14.52 -8.93 -11.70
CA LEU A 58 -15.64 -8.19 -11.13
C LEU A 58 -16.30 -8.86 -9.93
N PHE A 59 -16.26 -10.20 -9.84
CA PHE A 59 -17.16 -10.96 -8.95
C PHE A 59 -16.50 -12.11 -8.18
N GLU A 60 -15.22 -12.44 -8.44
CA GLU A 60 -14.55 -13.56 -7.75
C GLU A 60 -13.29 -13.05 -7.04
N ILE A 61 -12.33 -12.51 -7.79
CA ILE A 61 -11.03 -12.02 -7.29
C ILE A 61 -11.16 -10.97 -6.17
N PRO A 62 -12.07 -9.98 -6.23
CA PRO A 62 -12.18 -8.97 -5.18
C PRO A 62 -12.53 -9.53 -3.78
N HIS A 63 -13.18 -10.70 -3.71
CA HIS A 63 -13.45 -11.40 -2.45
C HIS A 63 -12.19 -12.00 -1.80
N TYR A 64 -11.11 -12.13 -2.56
CA TYR A 64 -9.84 -12.69 -2.09
C TYR A 64 -8.75 -11.62 -1.94
N GLU A 65 -8.66 -10.69 -2.89
CA GLU A 65 -7.74 -9.56 -2.86
C GLU A 65 -8.10 -8.51 -1.78
N GLY A 66 -9.38 -8.43 -1.41
CA GLY A 66 -9.88 -7.44 -0.46
C GLY A 66 -9.85 -5.99 -0.99
N HIS A 67 -9.68 -5.80 -2.30
CA HIS A 67 -9.73 -4.48 -2.93
C HIS A 67 -10.74 -4.39 -4.09
N PRO A 68 -11.35 -3.21 -4.31
CA PRO A 68 -12.23 -2.99 -5.46
C PRO A 68 -11.51 -3.20 -6.80
N PRO A 69 -12.22 -3.62 -7.87
CA PRO A 69 -11.59 -4.09 -9.11
C PRO A 69 -11.12 -2.97 -10.06
N LEU A 70 -11.29 -1.70 -9.69
CA LEU A 70 -11.05 -0.58 -10.63
C LEU A 70 -9.60 -0.53 -11.12
N TRP A 71 -8.63 -0.86 -10.27
CA TRP A 71 -7.22 -0.90 -10.65
C TRP A 71 -6.96 -1.95 -11.74
N ASP A 72 -7.43 -3.18 -11.53
CA ASP A 72 -7.24 -4.27 -12.49
C ASP A 72 -7.98 -3.99 -13.80
N LEU A 73 -9.17 -3.39 -13.74
CA LEU A 73 -9.93 -2.97 -14.92
C LEU A 73 -9.21 -1.90 -15.75
N ILE A 74 -8.42 -1.04 -15.12
CA ILE A 74 -7.60 -0.03 -15.81
C ILE A 74 -6.39 -0.69 -16.48
N LEU A 75 -5.78 -1.69 -15.83
CA LEU A 75 -4.64 -2.44 -16.39
C LEU A 75 -5.05 -3.42 -17.48
N LEU A 76 -6.28 -3.95 -17.42
CA LEU A 76 -6.85 -4.96 -18.32
C LEU A 76 -6.57 -4.70 -19.81
N PRO A 77 -6.86 -3.53 -20.40
CA PRO A 77 -6.58 -3.31 -21.82
C PRO A 77 -5.10 -3.39 -22.17
N PHE A 78 -4.19 -2.97 -21.29
CA PHE A 78 -2.75 -3.02 -21.55
C PHE A 78 -2.23 -4.46 -21.47
N ALA A 79 -2.61 -5.18 -20.42
CA ALA A 79 -2.19 -6.55 -20.20
C ALA A 79 -2.73 -7.50 -21.29
N LYS A 80 -4.02 -7.37 -21.66
CA LYS A 80 -4.64 -8.20 -22.73
C LYS A 80 -4.09 -7.91 -24.13
N LEU A 81 -3.52 -6.71 -24.36
CA LEU A 81 -2.87 -6.35 -25.62
C LEU A 81 -1.39 -6.74 -25.67
N GLY A 82 -0.86 -7.37 -24.62
CA GLY A 82 0.55 -7.77 -24.55
C GLY A 82 1.51 -6.59 -24.41
N ALA A 83 1.06 -5.47 -23.83
CA ALA A 83 1.96 -4.36 -23.55
C ALA A 83 3.04 -4.77 -22.53
N PRO A 84 4.24 -4.15 -22.55
CA PRO A 84 5.31 -4.54 -21.64
C PRO A 84 4.90 -4.32 -20.17
N TYR A 85 5.08 -5.34 -19.34
CA TYR A 85 4.65 -5.41 -17.95
C TYR A 85 5.05 -4.19 -17.11
N GLU A 86 6.34 -4.00 -16.88
CA GLU A 86 6.87 -2.96 -16.00
C GLU A 86 6.54 -1.55 -16.51
N LEU A 87 6.75 -1.33 -17.82
CA LEU A 87 6.48 -0.04 -18.46
C LEU A 87 5.00 0.34 -18.34
N SER A 88 4.09 -0.63 -18.52
CA SER A 88 2.66 -0.37 -18.47
C SER A 88 2.21 0.02 -17.08
N LEU A 89 2.67 -0.71 -16.05
CA LEU A 89 2.41 -0.36 -14.65
C LEU A 89 2.92 1.05 -14.32
N ALA A 90 4.19 1.32 -14.63
CA ALA A 90 4.81 2.61 -14.36
C ALA A 90 4.08 3.76 -15.07
N VAL A 91 3.76 3.63 -16.35
CA VAL A 91 3.08 4.69 -17.13
C VAL A 91 1.68 4.97 -16.58
N VAL A 92 0.91 3.94 -16.25
CA VAL A 92 -0.44 4.11 -15.69
C VAL A 92 -0.36 4.80 -14.32
N ASN A 93 0.56 4.36 -13.45
CA ASN A 93 0.72 4.95 -12.13
C ASN A 93 1.19 6.41 -12.19
N ILE A 94 2.25 6.68 -12.97
CA ILE A 94 2.80 8.02 -13.19
C ILE A 94 1.74 8.96 -13.76
N PHE A 95 0.91 8.49 -14.68
CA PHE A 95 -0.18 9.30 -15.23
C PHE A 95 -1.13 9.80 -14.13
N PHE A 96 -1.68 8.89 -13.32
CA PHE A 96 -2.62 9.27 -12.26
C PHE A 96 -1.97 10.12 -11.17
N MET A 97 -0.74 9.80 -10.75
CA MET A 97 -0.06 10.62 -9.75
C MET A 97 0.37 11.98 -10.27
N THR A 98 0.80 12.08 -11.53
CA THR A 98 1.09 13.37 -12.17
C THR A 98 -0.17 14.22 -12.26
N LEU A 99 -1.33 13.62 -12.56
CA LEU A 99 -2.62 14.34 -12.50
C LEU A 99 -2.94 14.81 -11.08
N ALA A 100 -2.74 13.97 -10.06
CA ALA A 100 -2.96 14.35 -8.67
C ALA A 100 -2.06 15.54 -8.27
N VAL A 101 -0.77 15.48 -8.60
CA VAL A 101 0.19 16.56 -8.34
C VAL A 101 -0.14 17.81 -9.15
N ALA A 102 -0.61 17.69 -10.40
CA ALA A 102 -1.08 18.83 -11.16
C ALA A 102 -2.29 19.50 -10.49
N VAL A 103 -3.26 18.73 -9.98
CA VAL A 103 -4.37 19.27 -9.20
C VAL A 103 -3.84 20.00 -7.96
N LEU A 104 -2.92 19.40 -7.20
CA LEU A 104 -2.28 20.03 -6.04
C LEU A 104 -1.60 21.36 -6.41
N LEU A 105 -0.78 21.39 -7.46
CA LEU A 105 0.01 22.56 -7.85
C LEU A 105 -0.84 23.69 -8.44
N PHE A 106 -1.86 23.37 -9.23
CA PHE A 106 -2.65 24.36 -9.95
C PHE A 106 -3.98 24.74 -9.29
N LYS A 107 -4.42 23.99 -8.28
CA LYS A 107 -5.70 24.24 -7.60
C LYS A 107 -5.59 24.46 -6.10
N SER A 108 -4.48 24.07 -5.45
CA SER A 108 -4.39 24.25 -4.00
C SER A 108 -4.18 25.71 -3.59
N PRO A 109 -4.83 26.16 -2.51
CA PRO A 109 -4.72 27.52 -2.00
C PRO A 109 -3.46 27.72 -1.14
N PHE A 110 -2.55 26.74 -1.15
CA PHE A 110 -1.35 26.75 -0.33
C PHE A 110 -0.37 27.84 -0.77
N PRO A 111 0.42 28.39 0.17
CA PRO A 111 1.54 29.25 -0.18
C PRO A 111 2.54 28.49 -1.06
N LYS A 112 3.14 29.21 -2.01
CA LYS A 112 4.01 28.66 -3.06
C LYS A 112 5.09 27.71 -2.56
N LEU A 113 5.77 28.06 -1.45
CA LEU A 113 6.81 27.22 -0.86
C LEU A 113 6.27 25.84 -0.46
N ILE A 114 5.17 25.80 0.28
CA ILE A 114 4.55 24.54 0.71
C ILE A 114 4.02 23.79 -0.50
N ARG A 115 3.31 24.49 -1.40
CA ARG A 115 2.74 23.91 -2.61
C ARG A 115 3.79 23.24 -3.49
N CYS A 116 4.97 23.83 -3.64
CA CYS A 116 6.05 23.26 -4.46
C CYS A 116 6.85 22.17 -3.75
N LEU A 117 6.82 22.10 -2.42
CA LEU A 117 7.53 21.07 -1.65
C LEU A 117 6.69 19.81 -1.42
N LEU A 118 5.37 19.94 -1.25
CA LEU A 118 4.47 18.81 -0.99
C LEU A 118 4.56 17.66 -2.00
N PRO A 119 4.68 17.89 -3.33
CA PRO A 119 4.81 16.81 -4.31
C PRO A 119 5.98 15.86 -4.03
N PHE A 120 7.05 16.36 -3.39
CA PHE A 120 8.27 15.60 -3.10
C PHE A 120 8.24 14.86 -1.77
N ASN A 121 7.12 14.89 -1.04
CA ASN A 121 6.97 14.09 0.18
C ASN A 121 6.93 12.59 -0.15
N PHE A 122 7.42 11.76 0.78
CA PHE A 122 7.54 10.31 0.64
C PHE A 122 6.35 9.63 -0.01
N PHE A 123 5.13 9.91 0.47
CA PHE A 123 3.96 9.21 -0.04
C PHE A 123 3.56 9.65 -1.46
N LEU A 124 3.69 10.93 -1.81
CA LEU A 124 3.31 11.42 -3.14
C LEU A 124 4.38 11.19 -4.21
N PHE A 125 5.65 11.20 -3.83
CA PHE A 125 6.77 11.05 -4.75
C PHE A 125 7.19 9.58 -4.90
N TYR A 126 7.51 8.93 -3.79
CA TYR A 126 8.07 7.58 -3.80
C TYR A 126 6.96 6.53 -3.66
N GLN A 127 6.32 6.43 -2.49
CA GLN A 127 5.44 5.30 -2.17
C GLN A 127 4.26 5.13 -3.12
N TYR A 128 3.64 6.23 -3.59
CA TYR A 128 2.52 6.17 -4.54
C TYR A 128 2.89 6.65 -5.94
N GLY A 129 4.01 7.37 -6.09
CA GLY A 129 4.48 7.85 -7.39
C GLY A 129 5.25 6.78 -8.17
N VAL A 130 6.00 5.93 -7.46
CA VAL A 130 6.86 4.89 -8.06
C VAL A 130 6.19 3.53 -8.02
N ILE A 131 5.73 3.10 -6.85
CA ILE A 131 5.11 1.77 -6.63
C ILE A 131 3.67 1.80 -7.17
N SER A 132 3.39 0.98 -8.18
CA SER A 132 2.18 1.03 -9.02
C SER A 132 0.98 0.34 -8.38
N ARG A 133 0.23 1.10 -7.57
CA ARG A 133 -0.92 0.61 -6.81
C ARG A 133 -2.11 1.57 -6.91
N PRO A 134 -3.34 1.14 -6.55
CA PRO A 134 -4.54 1.97 -6.60
C PRO A 134 -4.45 3.31 -5.84
N TYR A 135 -3.48 3.47 -4.92
CA TYR A 135 -3.28 4.71 -4.18
C TYR A 135 -3.10 5.94 -5.08
N CYS A 136 -2.58 5.78 -6.31
CA CYS A 136 -2.42 6.91 -7.20
C CYS A 136 -3.76 7.58 -7.59
N ILE A 137 -4.77 6.75 -7.87
CA ILE A 137 -6.14 7.18 -8.17
C ILE A 137 -6.82 7.70 -6.90
N PHE A 138 -6.55 7.07 -5.76
CA PHE A 138 -7.09 7.48 -4.47
C PHE A 138 -6.64 8.91 -4.09
N VAL A 139 -5.35 9.22 -4.24
CA VAL A 139 -4.83 10.57 -3.98
C VAL A 139 -5.44 11.59 -4.95
N LEU A 140 -5.56 11.25 -6.23
CA LEU A 140 -6.25 12.09 -7.21
C LEU A 140 -7.69 12.39 -6.76
N ALA A 141 -8.43 11.37 -6.33
CA ALA A 141 -9.80 11.51 -5.84
C ALA A 141 -9.87 12.43 -4.61
N ILE A 142 -8.93 12.31 -3.66
CA ILE A 142 -8.84 13.19 -2.48
C ILE A 142 -8.59 14.64 -2.86
N PHE A 143 -7.66 14.91 -3.78
CA PHE A 143 -7.37 16.28 -4.18
C PHE A 143 -8.51 16.90 -5.00
N LEU A 144 -9.17 16.12 -5.86
CA LEU A 144 -10.38 16.57 -6.55
C LEU A 144 -11.53 16.86 -5.57
N ALA A 145 -11.68 16.05 -4.52
CA ALA A 145 -12.63 16.31 -3.45
C ALA A 145 -12.30 17.61 -2.71
N ALA A 146 -11.02 17.89 -2.44
CA ALA A 146 -10.57 19.14 -1.82
C ALA A 146 -10.96 20.36 -2.68
N VAL A 147 -10.76 20.28 -4.01
CA VAL A 147 -11.16 21.32 -4.97
C VAL A 147 -12.67 21.57 -4.92
N CYS A 148 -13.47 20.50 -4.83
CA CYS A 148 -14.93 20.60 -4.86
C CYS A 148 -15.55 21.00 -3.50
N TYR A 149 -14.79 20.91 -2.40
CA TYR A 149 -15.32 20.96 -1.05
C TYR A 149 -16.04 22.26 -0.70
N LYS A 150 -15.46 23.42 -1.05
CA LYS A 150 -16.03 24.76 -0.74
C LYS A 150 -17.41 24.96 -1.38
N ASN A 151 -17.58 24.49 -2.61
CA ASN A 151 -18.83 24.64 -3.37
C ASN A 151 -19.69 23.38 -3.33
N ARG A 152 -19.42 22.43 -2.42
CA ARG A 152 -20.12 21.12 -2.38
C ARG A 152 -21.63 21.26 -2.17
N ASN A 153 -22.08 22.31 -1.48
CA ASN A 153 -23.52 22.53 -1.27
C ASN A 153 -24.23 23.01 -2.54
N GLU A 154 -23.55 23.78 -3.39
CA GLU A 154 -24.08 24.31 -4.66
C GLU A 154 -23.95 23.28 -5.79
N HIS A 155 -22.87 22.49 -5.76
CA HIS A 155 -22.52 21.51 -6.78
C HIS A 155 -22.24 20.12 -6.16
N PRO A 156 -23.23 19.51 -5.47
CA PRO A 156 -23.02 18.28 -4.69
C PRO A 156 -22.59 17.09 -5.53
N VAL A 157 -23.02 17.02 -6.79
CA VAL A 157 -22.67 15.92 -7.70
C VAL A 157 -21.15 15.84 -7.93
N LYS A 158 -20.46 16.97 -8.12
CA LYS A 158 -19.01 16.97 -8.38
C LYS A 158 -18.23 16.41 -7.18
N TYR A 159 -18.61 16.84 -5.98
CA TYR A 159 -17.98 16.35 -4.75
C TYR A 159 -18.28 14.87 -4.52
N LEU A 160 -19.53 14.43 -4.71
CA LEU A 160 -19.94 13.04 -4.53
C LEU A 160 -19.34 12.09 -5.58
N LEU A 161 -19.07 12.54 -6.80
CA LEU A 161 -18.32 11.74 -7.78
C LEU A 161 -16.88 11.50 -7.33
N CYS A 162 -16.25 12.47 -6.67
CA CYS A 162 -14.91 12.29 -6.10
C CYS A 162 -14.95 11.26 -4.95
N LEU A 163 -15.98 11.32 -4.10
CA LEU A 163 -16.17 10.34 -3.02
C LEU A 163 -16.51 8.94 -3.56
N ALA A 164 -17.31 8.84 -4.62
CA ALA A 164 -17.59 7.58 -5.31
C ALA A 164 -16.30 6.99 -5.90
N LEU A 165 -15.44 7.82 -6.48
CA LEU A 165 -14.13 7.36 -6.96
C LEU A 165 -13.27 6.83 -5.80
N MET A 166 -13.26 7.47 -4.62
CA MET A 166 -12.57 6.92 -3.46
C MET A 166 -13.09 5.53 -3.08
N CYS A 167 -14.42 5.36 -3.04
CA CYS A 167 -15.04 4.07 -2.75
C CYS A 167 -14.65 3.01 -3.78
N ALA A 168 -14.65 3.36 -5.06
CA ALA A 168 -14.35 2.46 -6.16
C ALA A 168 -12.88 2.03 -6.25
N VAL A 169 -11.97 2.71 -5.54
CA VAL A 169 -10.53 2.47 -5.61
C VAL A 169 -10.02 1.67 -4.42
N HIS A 170 -10.52 1.93 -3.20
CA HIS A 170 -9.98 1.31 -1.99
C HIS A 170 -10.97 1.29 -0.82
N SER A 171 -10.91 0.24 0.00
CA SER A 171 -11.61 0.13 1.29
C SER A 171 -11.41 1.33 2.23
N TYR A 172 -10.18 1.85 2.40
CA TYR A 172 -9.94 3.09 3.16
C TYR A 172 -10.63 4.31 2.54
N GLY A 173 -10.83 4.32 1.22
CA GLY A 173 -11.59 5.33 0.53
C GLY A 173 -13.08 5.29 0.85
N ILE A 174 -13.66 4.09 1.02
CA ILE A 174 -15.03 3.92 1.53
C ILE A 174 -15.16 4.55 2.92
N MET A 175 -14.18 4.29 3.80
CA MET A 175 -14.18 4.81 5.18
C MET A 175 -14.09 6.34 5.22
N ILE A 176 -13.19 6.93 4.43
CA ILE A 176 -13.03 8.39 4.36
C ILE A 176 -14.26 9.05 3.74
N ALA A 177 -14.76 8.52 2.63
CA ALA A 177 -15.97 9.01 1.99
C ALA A 177 -17.17 8.95 2.93
N GLY A 178 -17.37 7.82 3.62
CA GLY A 178 -18.42 7.64 4.62
C GLY A 178 -18.33 8.64 5.76
N GLY A 179 -17.14 8.82 6.34
CA GLY A 179 -16.92 9.81 7.40
C GLY A 179 -17.19 11.24 6.95
N LEU A 180 -16.78 11.62 5.74
CA LEU A 180 -17.06 12.94 5.16
C LEU A 180 -18.56 13.15 4.91
N CYS A 181 -19.28 12.11 4.47
CA CYS A 181 -20.74 12.14 4.33
C CYS A 181 -21.46 12.28 5.67
N ILE A 182 -21.00 11.59 6.72
CA ILE A 182 -21.55 11.75 8.08
C ILE A 182 -21.42 13.20 8.54
N VAL A 183 -20.23 13.80 8.38
CA VAL A 183 -20.01 15.20 8.73
C VAL A 183 -20.93 16.13 7.94
N TRP A 184 -21.08 15.89 6.64
CA TRP A 184 -21.95 16.70 5.79
C TRP A 184 -23.43 16.57 6.18
N LEU A 185 -23.90 15.37 6.53
CA LEU A 185 -25.24 15.15 7.07
C LEU A 185 -25.47 15.88 8.40
N ILE A 186 -24.47 15.90 9.30
CA ILE A 186 -24.53 16.66 10.55
C ILE A 186 -24.69 18.15 10.26
N GLU A 187 -23.94 18.71 9.30
CA GLU A 187 -24.04 20.12 8.90
C GLU A 187 -25.45 20.45 8.38
N ILE A 188 -26.00 19.61 7.50
CA ILE A 188 -27.36 19.75 6.96
C ILE A 188 -28.40 19.67 8.08
N PHE A 189 -28.25 18.72 9.00
CA PHE A 189 -29.18 18.58 10.14
C PHE A 189 -29.16 19.83 11.03
N ILE A 190 -27.98 20.38 11.31
CA ILE A 190 -27.84 21.62 12.08
C ILE A 190 -28.47 22.81 11.35
N GLU A 191 -28.31 22.89 10.02
CA GLU A 191 -28.94 23.92 9.16
C GLU A 191 -30.47 23.92 9.31
N TYR A 192 -31.11 22.76 9.08
CA TYR A 192 -32.57 22.63 9.16
C TYR A 192 -33.13 22.74 10.59
N LYS A 193 -32.37 22.27 11.60
CA LYS A 193 -32.72 22.45 13.01
C LYS A 193 -32.78 23.94 13.36
N LYS A 194 -31.78 24.72 12.92
CA LYS A 194 -31.76 26.19 13.13
C LYS A 194 -32.87 26.91 12.38
N SER A 195 -33.26 26.41 11.21
CA SER A 195 -34.35 27.01 10.42
C SER A 195 -35.76 26.58 10.84
N GLY A 196 -35.91 25.68 11.83
CA GLY A 196 -37.20 25.15 12.28
C GLY A 196 -37.92 24.25 11.24
N LYS A 197 -37.22 23.74 10.23
CA LYS A 197 -37.81 23.01 9.08
C LYS A 197 -37.30 21.58 8.97
N LEU A 198 -37.22 20.85 10.08
CA LEU A 198 -36.55 19.54 10.14
C LEU A 198 -37.07 18.52 9.10
N ALA A 199 -38.38 18.50 8.83
CA ALA A 199 -38.99 17.63 7.82
C ALA A 199 -38.47 17.89 6.38
N GLY A 200 -37.85 19.06 6.13
CA GLY A 200 -37.25 19.41 4.84
C GLY A 200 -36.04 18.56 4.46
N ILE A 201 -35.37 17.91 5.42
CA ILE A 201 -34.20 17.05 5.19
C ILE A 201 -34.54 15.90 4.22
N LEU A 202 -35.74 15.31 4.33
CA LEU A 202 -36.19 14.22 3.46
C LEU A 202 -36.39 14.64 2.00
N LYS A 203 -36.47 15.95 1.74
CA LYS A 203 -36.59 16.54 0.40
C LYS A 203 -35.27 17.14 -0.09
N ASP A 204 -34.22 17.13 0.73
CA ASP A 204 -32.94 17.71 0.38
C ASP A 204 -32.22 16.82 -0.64
N ARG A 205 -31.93 17.39 -1.81
CA ARG A 205 -31.23 16.68 -2.90
C ARG A 205 -29.88 16.13 -2.44
N ARG A 206 -29.17 16.81 -1.54
CA ARG A 206 -27.85 16.39 -1.03
C ARG A 206 -27.97 15.07 -0.28
N CYS A 207 -29.02 14.91 0.53
CA CYS A 207 -29.27 13.69 1.29
C CYS A 207 -29.56 12.49 0.38
N TRP A 208 -30.38 12.67 -0.66
CA TRP A 208 -30.65 11.60 -1.64
C TRP A 208 -29.42 11.21 -2.45
N LEU A 209 -28.59 12.17 -2.86
CA LEU A 209 -27.34 11.86 -3.56
C LEU A 209 -26.36 11.12 -2.65
N MET A 210 -26.27 11.47 -1.36
CA MET A 210 -25.48 10.71 -0.39
C MET A 210 -26.06 9.32 -0.12
N PHE A 211 -27.38 9.15 -0.18
CA PHE A 211 -28.00 7.83 -0.11
C PHE A 211 -27.63 6.97 -1.34
N CYS A 212 -27.61 7.54 -2.55
CA CYS A 212 -27.12 6.83 -3.73
C CYS A 212 -25.63 6.42 -3.58
N LEU A 213 -24.80 7.31 -3.02
CA LEU A 213 -23.40 6.99 -2.72
C LEU A 213 -23.29 5.87 -1.66
N LEU A 214 -24.15 5.86 -0.63
CA LEU A 214 -24.20 4.78 0.35
C LEU A 214 -24.55 3.45 -0.31
N VAL A 215 -25.56 3.41 -1.18
CA VAL A 215 -25.90 2.19 -1.94
C VAL A 215 -24.71 1.73 -2.77
N PHE A 216 -24.04 2.64 -3.49
CA PHE A 216 -22.84 2.31 -4.23
C PHE A 216 -21.71 1.77 -3.33
N ALA A 217 -21.45 2.42 -2.20
CA ALA A 217 -20.46 1.96 -1.23
C ALA A 217 -20.80 0.56 -0.66
N LEU A 218 -22.08 0.28 -0.39
CA LEU A 218 -22.54 -1.04 0.05
C LEU A 218 -22.34 -2.10 -1.03
N LEU A 219 -22.56 -1.77 -2.30
CA LEU A 219 -22.27 -2.68 -3.42
C LEU A 219 -20.77 -2.95 -3.56
N VAL A 220 -19.94 -1.93 -3.41
CA VAL A 220 -18.47 -2.13 -3.41
C VAL A 220 -18.05 -2.98 -2.21
N MET A 221 -18.55 -2.72 -1.01
CA MET A 221 -18.28 -3.55 0.17
C MET A 221 -18.74 -4.99 -0.01
N ALA A 222 -19.90 -5.21 -0.65
CA ALA A 222 -20.38 -6.54 -0.97
C ALA A 222 -19.51 -7.26 -2.00
N ALA A 223 -18.83 -6.54 -2.90
CA ALA A 223 -17.89 -7.11 -3.86
C ALA A 223 -16.56 -7.51 -3.21
N ILE A 224 -16.15 -6.86 -2.12
CA ILE A 224 -14.86 -7.12 -1.44
C ILE A 224 -15.01 -7.85 -0.10
N VAL A 225 -16.22 -8.32 0.23
CA VAL A 225 -16.42 -9.11 1.44
C VAL A 225 -15.59 -10.38 1.31
N PRO A 226 -14.76 -10.73 2.31
CA PRO A 226 -13.87 -11.86 2.16
C PRO A 226 -14.67 -13.17 2.04
N ASP A 227 -14.25 -14.05 1.14
CA ASP A 227 -14.76 -15.43 1.06
C ASP A 227 -14.38 -16.21 2.33
N GLU A 228 -15.02 -17.36 2.61
CA GLU A 228 -14.78 -18.16 3.82
C GLU A 228 -13.41 -18.86 3.80
N ASN A 229 -12.84 -19.07 2.61
CA ASN A 229 -11.55 -19.74 2.43
C ASN A 229 -10.42 -18.80 1.98
N VAL A 230 -10.48 -17.51 2.31
CA VAL A 230 -9.36 -16.60 2.04
C VAL A 230 -8.17 -16.95 2.94
N PHE A 231 -6.97 -17.04 2.35
CA PHE A 231 -5.71 -17.21 3.07
C PHE A 231 -5.11 -15.85 3.45
N LEU A 232 -5.10 -15.50 4.73
CA LEU A 232 -4.55 -14.25 5.26
C LEU A 232 -3.61 -14.51 6.43
N GLY A 233 -2.31 -14.29 6.23
CA GLY A 233 -1.31 -14.33 7.31
C GLY A 233 -1.24 -15.68 8.04
N GLY A 234 -1.48 -16.76 7.31
CA GLY A 234 -1.47 -18.11 7.86
C GLY A 234 -2.76 -18.55 8.55
N LYS A 235 -3.86 -17.85 8.34
CA LYS A 235 -5.18 -18.26 8.82
C LYS A 235 -6.20 -18.18 7.71
N THR A 236 -7.17 -19.09 7.76
CA THR A 236 -8.40 -18.93 6.99
C THR A 236 -9.36 -18.00 7.71
N THR A 237 -10.23 -17.33 6.97
CA THR A 237 -11.30 -16.49 7.53
C THR A 237 -12.24 -17.21 8.49
N SER A 238 -12.44 -18.52 8.29
CA SER A 238 -13.25 -19.36 9.19
C SER A 238 -12.52 -19.72 10.49
N GLU A 239 -11.18 -19.73 10.49
CA GLU A 239 -10.33 -19.97 11.67
C GLU A 239 -9.97 -18.70 12.43
N THR A 240 -10.05 -17.53 11.78
CA THR A 240 -9.97 -16.26 12.49
C THR A 240 -11.23 -16.06 13.32
N GLU A 241 -11.20 -16.49 14.58
CA GLU A 241 -12.08 -15.89 15.58
C GLU A 241 -11.87 -14.38 15.50
N MET A 242 -12.96 -13.63 15.27
CA MET A 242 -12.95 -12.18 15.23
C MET A 242 -12.73 -11.67 16.65
N SER A 243 -11.51 -11.85 17.15
CA SER A 243 -11.06 -11.31 18.41
C SER A 243 -10.79 -9.83 18.19
N PHE A 244 -11.42 -9.01 19.01
CA PHE A 244 -11.17 -7.57 19.08
C PHE A 244 -10.33 -7.30 20.33
N PRO A 245 -9.05 -7.75 20.42
CA PRO A 245 -8.24 -7.44 21.57
C PRO A 245 -7.98 -5.93 21.54
N ILE A 246 -8.76 -5.15 22.29
CA ILE A 246 -8.49 -3.73 22.49
C ILE A 246 -7.36 -3.66 23.52
N GLY A 247 -6.13 -3.78 23.03
CA GLY A 247 -4.92 -3.61 23.81
C GLY A 247 -4.44 -2.16 23.79
N VAL A 248 -3.43 -1.89 24.62
CA VAL A 248 -2.73 -0.60 24.63
C VAL A 248 -2.14 -0.30 23.25
N GLY A 249 -1.63 -1.31 22.53
CA GLY A 249 -1.11 -1.18 21.17
C GLY A 249 -2.12 -0.59 20.17
N ASN A 250 -3.38 -1.02 20.21
CA ASN A 250 -4.43 -0.53 19.31
C ASN A 250 -4.77 0.94 19.59
N ILE A 251 -4.80 1.33 20.87
CA ILE A 251 -4.98 2.73 21.26
C ILE A 251 -3.79 3.59 20.81
N LEU A 252 -2.57 3.05 20.93
CA LEU A 252 -1.37 3.76 20.52
C LEU A 252 -1.28 3.94 19.01
N PHE A 253 -1.69 2.93 18.22
CA PHE A 253 -1.80 3.02 16.77
C PHE A 253 -2.57 4.28 16.35
N TYR A 254 -3.67 4.59 17.04
CA TYR A 254 -4.47 5.77 16.77
C TYR A 254 -3.69 7.08 16.87
N PHE A 255 -2.74 7.21 17.80
CA PHE A 255 -1.95 8.45 17.95
C PHE A 255 -0.72 8.44 17.03
N VAL A 256 -0.07 7.29 16.91
CA VAL A 256 1.16 7.10 16.14
C VAL A 256 0.90 7.21 14.63
N MET A 257 -0.23 6.71 14.13
CA MET A 257 -0.54 6.74 12.71
C MET A 257 -0.47 8.15 12.11
N LEU A 258 -0.95 9.18 12.82
CA LEU A 258 -0.86 10.56 12.35
C LEU A 258 0.59 11.05 12.24
N SER A 259 1.43 10.75 13.24
CA SER A 259 2.81 11.19 13.20
C SER A 259 3.61 10.41 12.17
N ASP A 260 3.33 9.12 12.02
CA ASP A 260 4.02 8.25 11.06
C ASP A 260 3.70 8.63 9.61
N ALA A 261 2.49 9.15 9.38
CA ALA A 261 2.08 9.73 8.12
C ALA A 261 2.78 11.06 7.78
N ILE A 262 3.42 11.73 8.74
CA ILE A 262 3.89 13.11 8.55
C ILE A 262 5.39 13.28 8.82
N PHE A 263 5.95 12.70 9.88
CA PHE A 263 7.35 12.99 10.26
C PHE A 263 8.04 11.96 11.17
N THR A 264 7.40 10.86 11.57
CA THR A 264 8.05 9.76 12.32
C THR A 264 8.18 8.48 11.49
N SER A 265 9.04 7.56 11.95
CA SER A 265 9.19 6.20 11.42
C SER A 265 9.07 5.20 12.56
N PHE A 266 7.91 5.19 13.20
CA PHE A 266 7.61 4.37 14.38
C PHE A 266 7.41 2.91 14.02
N TYR A 267 6.85 2.64 12.83
CA TYR A 267 6.67 1.29 12.30
C TYR A 267 7.79 0.92 11.34
N ASN A 268 8.30 -0.30 11.49
CA ASN A 268 9.09 -0.96 10.44
C ASN A 268 8.15 -1.45 9.31
N TYR A 269 8.71 -2.11 8.28
CA TYR A 269 7.87 -2.64 7.19
C TYR A 269 6.89 -3.75 7.65
N GLY A 270 7.21 -4.46 8.74
CA GLY A 270 6.37 -5.48 9.36
C GLY A 270 5.27 -4.95 10.27
N MET A 271 5.13 -3.62 10.41
CA MET A 271 4.23 -2.97 11.38
C MET A 271 4.57 -3.26 12.86
N ASP A 272 5.78 -3.71 13.15
CA ASP A 272 6.24 -3.93 14.52
C ASP A 272 6.66 -2.62 15.19
N ILE A 273 6.46 -2.58 16.50
CA ILE A 273 6.93 -1.52 17.38
C ILE A 273 8.13 -2.10 18.15
N SER A 274 9.31 -1.50 17.99
CA SER A 274 10.47 -1.78 18.87
C SER A 274 10.06 -1.59 20.34
N ASP A 275 10.59 -2.39 21.26
CA ASP A 275 10.23 -2.44 22.70
C ASP A 275 9.41 -1.24 23.20
N LEU A 276 8.12 -1.50 23.48
CA LEU A 276 7.14 -0.49 23.83
C LEU A 276 7.56 0.38 25.02
N ALA A 277 8.35 -0.17 25.95
CA ALA A 277 8.85 0.55 27.11
C ALA A 277 9.83 1.66 26.72
N GLU A 278 10.69 1.41 25.72
CA GLU A 278 11.66 2.38 25.21
C GLU A 278 10.98 3.53 24.45
N GLN A 279 9.81 3.27 23.87
CA GLN A 279 9.06 4.24 23.07
C GLN A 279 8.09 5.13 23.87
N LEU A 280 7.93 4.89 25.18
CA LEU A 280 6.97 5.61 26.02
C LEU A 280 7.15 7.16 26.02
N PRO A 281 8.38 7.72 26.14
CA PRO A 281 8.57 9.16 26.08
C PRO A 281 8.16 9.75 24.72
N THR A 282 8.47 9.04 23.63
CA THR A 282 8.08 9.42 22.26
C THR A 282 6.57 9.47 22.14
N ILE A 283 5.88 8.43 22.58
CA ILE A 283 4.41 8.34 22.58
C ILE A 283 3.76 9.53 23.29
N ILE A 284 4.26 9.93 24.46
CA ILE A 284 3.72 11.08 25.21
C ILE A 284 3.82 12.37 24.39
N VAL A 285 4.96 12.58 23.72
CA VAL A 285 5.16 13.73 22.82
C VAL A 285 4.18 13.67 21.64
N LEU A 286 3.94 12.48 21.08
CA LEU A 286 3.02 12.29 19.96
C LEU A 286 1.56 12.57 20.34
N ILE A 287 1.12 12.14 21.52
CA ILE A 287 -0.21 12.48 22.05
C ILE A 287 -0.36 14.00 22.20
N PHE A 288 0.68 14.68 22.67
CA PHE A 288 0.68 16.15 22.77
C PHE A 288 0.60 16.82 21.40
N VAL A 289 1.37 16.35 20.41
CA VAL A 289 1.31 16.84 19.02
C VAL A 289 -0.08 16.61 18.42
N PHE A 290 -0.65 15.42 18.62
CA PHE A 290 -2.01 15.09 18.20
C PHE A 290 -3.03 16.04 18.81
N THR A 291 -2.93 16.32 20.11
CA THR A 291 -3.81 17.25 20.81
C THR A 291 -3.71 18.67 20.25
N ILE A 292 -2.48 19.16 20.01
CA ILE A 292 -2.26 20.46 19.35
C ILE A 292 -2.93 20.50 17.99
N PHE A 293 -2.76 19.44 17.20
CA PHE A 293 -3.38 19.34 15.88
C PHE A 293 -4.91 19.42 15.98
N MET A 294 -5.52 18.70 16.93
CA MET A 294 -6.97 18.78 17.17
C MET A 294 -7.44 20.18 17.58
N GLU A 295 -6.69 20.89 18.42
CA GLU A 295 -7.03 22.28 18.78
C GLU A 295 -6.98 23.22 17.58
N VAL A 296 -5.98 23.06 16.70
CA VAL A 296 -5.89 23.83 15.45
C VAL A 296 -7.10 23.54 14.56
N LEU A 297 -7.47 22.26 14.37
CA LEU A 297 -8.63 21.90 13.58
C LEU A 297 -9.94 22.44 14.19
N HIS A 298 -10.06 22.42 15.51
CA HIS A 298 -11.20 22.99 16.22
C HIS A 298 -11.32 24.50 15.97
N LYS A 299 -10.22 25.26 16.10
CA LYS A 299 -10.19 26.70 15.83
C LYS A 299 -10.60 27.03 14.39
N ASN A 300 -10.31 26.14 13.43
CA ASN A 300 -10.67 26.28 12.03
C ASN A 300 -12.02 25.63 11.65
N ARG A 301 -12.80 25.13 12.63
CA ARG A 301 -14.09 24.45 12.42
C ARG A 301 -14.03 23.20 11.53
N LYS A 302 -12.89 22.51 11.49
CA LYS A 302 -12.68 21.26 10.72
C LYS A 302 -12.39 20.03 11.59
N LEU A 303 -12.55 20.15 12.91
CA LEU A 303 -12.34 19.03 13.84
C LEU A 303 -13.18 17.80 13.45
N LEU A 304 -14.50 17.95 13.28
CA LEU A 304 -15.37 16.83 12.91
C LEU A 304 -15.03 16.27 11.52
N THR A 305 -14.73 17.15 10.57
CA THR A 305 -14.32 16.78 9.20
C THR A 305 -13.11 15.86 9.20
N PHE A 306 -12.17 16.03 10.14
CA PHE A 306 -11.00 15.17 10.27
C PHE A 306 -11.24 13.96 11.16
N ILE A 307 -11.69 14.19 12.41
CA ILE A 307 -11.69 13.17 13.45
C ILE A 307 -12.64 12.00 13.13
N ILE A 308 -13.76 12.25 12.43
CA ILE A 308 -14.70 11.17 12.07
C ILE A 308 -14.04 10.22 11.05
N PRO A 309 -13.63 10.67 9.83
CA PRO A 309 -12.89 9.81 8.91
C PRO A 309 -11.64 9.18 9.50
N TYR A 310 -10.83 9.98 10.22
CA TYR A 310 -9.58 9.51 10.84
C TYR A 310 -9.85 8.37 11.84
N SER A 311 -10.93 8.46 12.62
CA SER A 311 -11.23 7.44 13.61
C SER A 311 -11.72 6.15 13.02
N VAL A 312 -12.51 6.22 11.93
CA VAL A 312 -12.95 5.00 11.22
C VAL A 312 -11.74 4.29 10.61
N VAL A 313 -10.85 5.05 9.95
CA VAL A 313 -9.58 4.53 9.40
C VAL A 313 -8.68 3.95 10.50
N GLY A 314 -8.50 4.66 11.61
CA GLY A 314 -7.66 4.21 12.72
C GLY A 314 -8.21 2.99 13.47
N ALA A 315 -9.54 2.88 13.59
CA ALA A 315 -10.18 1.71 14.17
C ALA A 315 -10.02 0.49 13.26
N PHE A 316 -10.27 0.64 11.96
CA PHE A 316 -10.05 -0.45 11.01
C PHE A 316 -8.58 -0.86 10.96
N GLY A 317 -7.66 0.11 10.87
CA GLY A 317 -6.23 -0.14 10.81
C GLY A 317 -5.67 -0.85 12.04
N SER A 318 -6.20 -0.55 13.23
CA SER A 318 -5.72 -1.15 14.48
C SER A 318 -6.37 -2.48 14.80
N ILE A 319 -7.55 -2.79 14.26
CA ILE A 319 -8.32 -3.99 14.63
C ILE A 319 -8.32 -5.04 13.51
N VAL A 320 -8.44 -4.60 12.26
CA VAL A 320 -8.67 -5.48 11.12
C VAL A 320 -7.38 -5.67 10.35
N TYR A 321 -6.86 -4.61 9.75
CA TYR A 321 -5.68 -4.71 8.90
C TYR A 321 -5.05 -3.34 8.64
N ALA A 322 -3.73 -3.27 8.75
CA ALA A 322 -2.93 -2.15 8.29
C ALA A 322 -1.56 -2.65 7.81
N SER A 323 -1.00 -1.93 6.86
CA SER A 323 0.34 -2.14 6.31
C SER A 323 0.98 -0.76 6.12
N PRO A 324 2.31 -0.63 6.06
CA PRO A 324 2.97 0.68 6.13
C PRO A 324 2.54 1.64 5.02
N HIS A 325 2.25 1.12 3.81
CA HIS A 325 1.76 1.93 2.70
C HIS A 325 0.34 2.49 2.91
N HIS A 326 -0.48 1.91 3.81
CA HIS A 326 -1.79 2.46 4.18
C HIS A 326 -1.68 3.75 4.99
N ILE A 327 -0.55 3.96 5.69
CA ILE A 327 -0.32 5.16 6.50
C ILE A 327 -0.37 6.43 5.62
N GLY A 328 0.05 6.34 4.35
CA GLY A 328 0.02 7.46 3.41
C GLY A 328 -1.39 7.96 3.05
N VAL A 329 -2.43 7.15 3.27
CA VAL A 329 -3.82 7.58 3.15
C VAL A 329 -4.10 8.74 4.11
N VAL A 330 -3.52 8.67 5.32
CA VAL A 330 -3.61 9.74 6.32
C VAL A 330 -2.85 10.98 5.85
N THR A 331 -1.70 10.84 5.20
CA THR A 331 -0.96 11.97 4.61
C THR A 331 -1.82 12.73 3.59
N ALA A 332 -2.43 12.00 2.65
CA ALA A 332 -3.33 12.60 1.66
C ALA A 332 -4.51 13.30 2.34
N PHE A 333 -5.08 12.69 3.38
CA PHE A 333 -6.20 13.25 4.12
C PHE A 333 -5.84 14.48 4.97
N VAL A 334 -4.63 14.53 5.53
CA VAL A 334 -4.08 15.71 6.21
C VAL A 334 -3.91 16.86 5.22
N ILE A 335 -3.39 16.59 4.02
CA ILE A 335 -3.28 17.59 2.95
C ILE A 335 -4.67 18.10 2.56
N PHE A 336 -5.65 17.22 2.35
CA PHE A 336 -7.05 17.60 2.11
C PHE A 336 -7.58 18.52 3.21
N THR A 337 -7.34 18.18 4.47
CA THR A 337 -7.85 18.94 5.63
C THR A 337 -7.26 20.35 5.68
N PHE A 338 -5.94 20.49 5.48
CA PHE A 338 -5.33 21.81 5.40
C PHE A 338 -5.77 22.59 4.16
N TRP A 339 -5.98 21.91 3.03
CA TRP A 339 -6.47 22.54 1.81
C TRP A 339 -7.81 23.23 2.05
N ILE A 340 -8.80 22.50 2.58
CA ILE A 340 -10.14 23.06 2.82
C ILE A 340 -10.13 24.18 3.86
N ILE A 341 -9.23 24.11 4.86
CA ILE A 341 -9.04 25.19 5.84
C ILE A 341 -8.57 26.46 5.14
N VAL A 342 -7.51 26.35 4.33
CA VAL A 342 -6.89 27.52 3.69
C VAL A 342 -7.78 28.10 2.59
N GLU A 343 -8.59 27.26 1.93
CA GLU A 343 -9.56 27.68 0.90
C GLU A 343 -10.74 28.47 1.48
N GLU A 344 -11.22 28.09 2.66
CA GLU A 344 -12.35 28.76 3.33
C GLU A 344 -11.90 29.97 4.18
N ASN A 345 -10.81 29.82 4.95
CA ASN A 345 -10.37 30.83 5.92
C ASN A 345 -9.25 31.74 5.41
N GLY A 346 -8.70 31.48 4.21
CA GLY A 346 -7.54 32.19 3.68
C GLY A 346 -6.20 31.82 4.35
N SER A 347 -6.19 31.35 5.59
CA SER A 347 -5.01 30.82 6.27
C SER A 347 -5.42 29.91 7.42
N VAL A 348 -4.50 29.04 7.85
CA VAL A 348 -4.69 28.26 9.09
C VAL A 348 -4.68 29.21 10.29
N GLN A 349 -5.76 29.19 11.06
CA GLN A 349 -5.89 29.97 12.29
C GLN A 349 -5.35 29.18 13.49
N LEU A 350 -4.54 29.82 14.35
CA LEU A 350 -4.02 29.20 15.56
C LEU A 350 -4.89 29.56 16.79
N PRO A 351 -5.02 28.68 17.79
CA PRO A 351 -5.67 29.01 19.06
C PRO A 351 -5.02 30.20 19.77
N ASP A 352 -5.84 31.07 20.38
CA ASP A 352 -5.35 32.33 20.99
C ASP A 352 -4.39 32.07 22.16
N ARG A 353 -4.56 30.94 22.86
CA ARG A 353 -3.64 30.49 23.92
C ARG A 353 -2.24 30.21 23.36
N MET A 354 -2.14 29.53 22.22
CA MET A 354 -0.85 29.24 21.57
C MET A 354 -0.15 30.51 21.11
N LEU A 355 -0.89 31.46 20.54
CA LEU A 355 -0.34 32.77 20.15
C LEU A 355 0.22 33.53 21.36
N LYS A 356 -0.56 33.60 22.45
CA LYS A 356 -0.11 34.23 23.71
C LYS A 356 1.13 33.55 24.30
N LEU A 357 1.21 32.22 24.25
CA LEU A 357 2.42 31.50 24.68
C LEU A 357 3.59 31.87 23.79
N TYR A 358 3.42 31.77 22.47
CA TYR A 358 4.46 32.07 21.49
C TYR A 358 5.00 33.49 21.65
N ASP A 359 4.15 34.49 21.87
CA ASP A 359 4.56 35.88 22.02
C ASP A 359 5.46 36.13 23.23
N LYS A 360 5.25 35.39 24.33
CA LYS A 360 6.08 35.44 25.55
C LYS A 360 7.46 34.82 25.39
N LEU A 361 7.72 34.07 24.32
CA LEU A 361 8.99 33.37 24.14
C LEU A 361 10.10 34.32 23.64
N GLY A 362 11.32 34.06 24.11
CA GLY A 362 12.52 34.73 23.61
C GLY A 362 12.83 34.40 22.15
N GLY A 363 13.61 35.25 21.47
CA GLY A 363 13.88 35.14 20.04
C GLY A 363 14.48 33.78 19.61
N LYS A 364 15.38 33.20 20.42
CA LYS A 364 15.98 31.87 20.14
C LYS A 364 14.92 30.77 20.11
N LEU A 365 14.01 30.74 21.09
CA LEU A 365 12.98 29.70 21.17
C LEU A 365 11.92 29.87 20.07
N LYS A 366 11.57 31.11 19.70
CA LYS A 366 10.73 31.39 18.53
C LYS A 366 11.33 30.85 17.24
N PHE A 367 12.65 30.92 17.09
CA PHE A 367 13.36 30.33 15.95
C PHE A 367 13.28 28.80 15.96
N VAL A 368 13.55 28.16 17.11
CA VAL A 368 13.45 26.70 17.26
C VAL A 368 12.04 26.19 16.91
N ILE A 369 10.99 26.83 17.43
CA ILE A 369 9.60 26.44 17.14
C ILE A 369 9.32 26.55 15.63
N LYS A 370 9.76 27.62 14.97
CA LYS A 370 9.59 27.75 13.52
C LYS A 370 10.26 26.60 12.79
N THR A 371 11.48 26.22 13.17
CA THR A 371 12.18 25.08 12.57
C THR A 371 11.40 23.78 12.76
N ILE A 372 10.91 23.51 13.97
CA ILE A 372 10.12 22.30 14.28
C ILE A 372 8.86 22.23 13.42
N VAL A 373 8.15 23.35 13.24
CA VAL A 373 6.92 23.41 12.41
C VAL A 373 7.18 23.11 10.93
N PHE A 374 8.41 23.26 10.45
CA PHE A 374 8.79 22.88 9.08
C PHE A 374 9.20 21.40 8.93
N LEU A 375 9.53 20.69 10.02
CA LEU A 375 9.94 19.28 9.96
C LEU A 375 8.91 18.36 9.28
N PRO A 376 7.58 18.51 9.51
CA PRO A 376 6.53 17.82 8.76
C PRO A 376 6.61 17.90 7.23
N VAL A 377 7.32 18.88 6.67
CA VAL A 377 7.53 19.02 5.23
C VAL A 377 8.91 18.49 4.83
N LEU A 378 9.94 18.73 5.64
CA LEU A 378 11.32 18.39 5.31
C LEU A 378 11.64 16.90 5.49
N ILE A 379 11.15 16.27 6.55
CA ILE A 379 11.44 14.87 6.86
C ILE A 379 10.90 13.94 5.77
N PRO A 380 9.63 14.06 5.31
CA PRO A 380 9.14 13.24 4.20
C PRO A 380 9.90 13.42 2.89
N ILE A 381 10.46 14.60 2.63
CA ILE A 381 11.30 14.82 1.44
C ILE A 381 12.63 14.06 1.58
N ALA A 382 13.21 14.06 2.77
CA ALA A 382 14.40 13.27 3.06
C ALA A 382 14.13 11.76 2.94
N TRP A 383 12.97 11.28 3.38
CA TRP A 383 12.52 9.90 3.16
C TRP A 383 12.40 9.57 1.67
N SER A 384 11.81 10.45 0.85
CA SER A 384 11.76 10.26 -0.61
C SER A 384 13.16 10.10 -1.18
N GLY A 385 14.09 10.97 -0.80
CA GLY A 385 15.47 10.92 -1.28
C GLY A 385 16.18 9.62 -0.89
N ALA A 386 16.02 9.17 0.35
CA ALA A 386 16.61 7.92 0.84
C ALA A 386 16.02 6.70 0.15
N SER A 387 14.69 6.58 0.09
CA SER A 387 14.03 5.42 -0.54
C SER A 387 14.28 5.38 -2.05
N SER A 388 14.25 6.53 -2.74
CA SER A 388 14.61 6.60 -4.16
C SER A 388 16.06 6.19 -4.42
N TYR A 389 16.98 6.60 -3.53
CA TYR A 389 18.37 6.15 -3.63
C TYR A 389 18.50 4.64 -3.47
N PHE A 390 17.78 4.04 -2.51
CA PHE A 390 17.83 2.59 -2.30
C PHE A 390 17.26 1.82 -3.48
N ASP A 391 16.11 2.24 -4.01
CA ASP A 391 15.44 1.64 -5.17
C ASP A 391 16.28 1.73 -6.45
N ILE A 392 17.01 2.84 -6.65
CA ILE A 392 17.95 2.97 -7.78
C ILE A 392 19.22 2.13 -7.57
N ARG A 393 19.68 1.99 -6.33
CA ARG A 393 21.01 1.43 -6.02
C ARG A 393 21.01 -0.08 -5.92
N TYR A 394 19.91 -0.66 -5.45
CA TYR A 394 19.79 -2.06 -5.09
C TYR A 394 18.59 -2.70 -5.80
N PRO A 395 18.68 -3.99 -6.17
CA PRO A 395 17.54 -4.69 -6.74
C PRO A 395 16.35 -4.66 -5.79
N TYR A 396 15.16 -4.39 -6.31
CA TYR A 396 13.95 -4.25 -5.51
C TYR A 396 13.18 -5.57 -5.43
N TRP A 397 13.24 -6.41 -6.47
CA TRP A 397 12.49 -7.66 -6.53
C TRP A 397 13.22 -8.78 -7.32
N PHE A 398 12.57 -9.37 -8.33
CA PHE A 398 12.99 -10.61 -8.98
C PHE A 398 13.38 -10.46 -10.44
N ASP A 399 13.76 -9.26 -10.91
CA ASP A 399 14.22 -9.08 -12.30
C ASP A 399 15.44 -9.97 -12.61
N GLU A 400 16.41 -10.02 -11.70
CA GLU A 400 17.66 -10.76 -11.82
C GLU A 400 17.39 -12.27 -11.87
N ALA A 401 16.37 -12.74 -11.15
CA ALA A 401 15.95 -14.14 -11.21
C ALA A 401 15.31 -14.47 -12.57
N ALA A 402 14.47 -13.58 -13.10
CA ALA A 402 13.87 -13.77 -14.41
C ALA A 402 14.93 -13.72 -15.53
N ASP A 403 15.89 -12.80 -15.46
CA ASP A 403 17.01 -12.69 -16.39
C ASP A 403 17.91 -13.93 -16.34
N PHE A 404 18.21 -14.45 -15.13
CA PHE A 404 18.97 -15.69 -14.98
C PHE A 404 18.26 -16.89 -15.62
N ILE A 405 16.94 -17.02 -15.42
CA ILE A 405 16.15 -18.09 -16.05
C ILE A 405 16.20 -17.98 -17.58
N LYS A 406 16.08 -16.77 -18.13
CA LYS A 406 16.12 -16.52 -19.58
C LYS A 406 17.51 -16.74 -20.18
N GLU A 407 18.57 -16.32 -19.49
CA GLU A 407 19.97 -16.44 -19.94
C GLU A 407 20.36 -17.89 -20.18
N TYR A 408 19.91 -18.79 -19.30
CA TYR A 408 20.23 -20.22 -19.35
C TYR A 408 19.11 -21.08 -19.96
N HIS A 409 18.07 -20.46 -20.54
CA HIS A 409 16.90 -21.16 -21.12
C HIS A 409 16.26 -22.17 -20.15
N LEU A 410 16.19 -21.79 -18.88
CA LEU A 410 15.69 -22.66 -17.81
C LEU A 410 14.17 -22.86 -17.89
N ASP A 411 13.46 -21.97 -18.59
CA ASP A 411 12.02 -22.03 -18.83
C ASP A 411 11.57 -23.14 -19.80
N ASP A 412 12.51 -23.92 -20.33
CA ASP A 412 12.28 -25.17 -21.06
C ASP A 412 12.26 -26.41 -20.14
N TYR A 413 12.64 -26.26 -18.86
CA TYR A 413 12.72 -27.34 -17.88
C TYR A 413 11.57 -27.27 -16.86
N LYS A 414 11.42 -28.31 -16.03
CA LYS A 414 10.40 -28.33 -14.97
C LYS A 414 10.85 -27.48 -13.78
N ILE A 415 10.34 -26.25 -13.75
CA ILE A 415 10.56 -25.34 -12.62
C ILE A 415 9.44 -25.52 -11.59
N MET A 416 9.83 -25.77 -10.34
CA MET A 416 8.94 -25.73 -9.18
C MET A 416 9.17 -24.44 -8.38
N GLY A 417 8.09 -23.70 -8.12
CA GLY A 417 8.12 -22.55 -7.21
C GLY A 417 7.77 -22.96 -5.79
N MET A 418 8.33 -22.28 -4.80
CA MET A 418 7.91 -22.48 -3.41
C MET A 418 6.41 -22.20 -3.22
N TRP A 419 5.79 -22.95 -2.31
CA TRP A 419 4.43 -22.69 -1.83
C TRP A 419 4.45 -22.29 -0.35
N GLN A 420 3.35 -21.73 0.13
CA GLN A 420 3.25 -21.33 1.51
C GLN A 420 3.09 -22.55 2.43
N GLN A 421 3.91 -22.58 3.48
CA GLN A 421 3.88 -23.60 4.53
C GLN A 421 3.74 -22.88 5.89
N LEU A 422 3.01 -23.50 6.83
CA LEU A 422 2.88 -23.00 8.21
C LEU A 422 3.20 -24.11 9.20
N ILE A 423 3.98 -23.80 10.23
CA ILE A 423 4.29 -24.78 11.28
C ILE A 423 3.00 -25.13 12.05
N LYS A 424 2.79 -26.41 12.33
CA LYS A 424 1.75 -26.88 13.25
C LYS A 424 2.25 -26.72 14.68
N GLY A 425 1.59 -25.86 15.45
CA GLY A 425 1.94 -25.58 16.84
C GLY A 425 2.78 -24.30 17.00
N ASP A 426 3.32 -24.09 18.20
CA ASP A 426 4.16 -22.94 18.50
C ASP A 426 5.60 -23.20 18.01
N PRO A 427 6.19 -22.36 17.14
CA PRO A 427 7.59 -22.49 16.73
C PRO A 427 8.55 -22.55 17.93
N GLU A 428 8.23 -21.89 19.05
CA GLU A 428 9.06 -21.92 20.26
C GLU A 428 9.18 -23.34 20.84
N ASP A 429 8.14 -24.18 20.71
CA ASP A 429 8.15 -25.56 21.21
C ASP A 429 9.21 -26.41 20.49
N TYR A 430 9.39 -26.21 19.18
CA TYR A 430 10.39 -26.93 18.39
C TYR A 430 11.81 -26.45 18.73
N THR A 431 12.01 -25.14 18.87
CA THR A 431 13.34 -24.59 19.22
C THR A 431 13.82 -25.03 20.60
N TYR A 432 12.91 -25.29 21.55
CA TYR A 432 13.23 -25.71 22.92
C TYR A 432 13.90 -27.09 22.99
N PHE A 433 13.54 -28.01 22.08
CA PHE A 433 14.09 -29.38 22.07
C PHE A 433 15.30 -29.56 21.15
N GLY A 434 15.74 -28.50 20.46
CA GLY A 434 16.85 -28.58 19.51
C GLY A 434 16.52 -29.42 18.28
N SER A 435 15.25 -29.45 17.85
CA SER A 435 14.81 -30.15 16.65
C SER A 435 15.23 -29.41 15.38
N ASP A 436 15.52 -30.18 14.33
CA ASP A 436 15.80 -29.64 13.00
C ASP A 436 14.48 -29.18 12.36
N GLU A 437 14.51 -28.23 11.41
CA GLU A 437 13.29 -27.78 10.72
C GLU A 437 12.61 -28.92 9.95
N SER A 438 13.38 -29.93 9.53
CA SER A 438 12.85 -31.15 8.91
C SER A 438 11.95 -31.98 9.84
N ASP A 439 12.03 -31.77 11.16
CA ASP A 439 11.19 -32.44 12.15
C ASP A 439 9.86 -31.71 12.36
N TYR A 440 9.67 -30.53 11.76
CA TYR A 440 8.50 -29.71 12.01
C TYR A 440 7.31 -30.32 11.28
N GLU A 441 6.16 -30.34 11.94
CA GLU A 441 4.91 -30.61 11.23
C GLU A 441 4.44 -29.33 10.55
N TRP A 442 4.01 -29.42 9.29
CA TRP A 442 3.57 -28.28 8.50
C TRP A 442 2.12 -28.44 8.02
N TYR A 443 1.40 -27.33 7.89
CA TYR A 443 0.24 -27.18 7.04
C TYR A 443 0.68 -26.65 5.67
N ASP A 444 0.28 -27.35 4.62
CA ASP A 444 0.67 -27.04 3.26
C ASP A 444 -0.43 -26.31 2.51
N TYR A 445 -0.03 -25.22 1.85
CA TYR A 445 -0.91 -24.40 1.02
C TYR A 445 -0.36 -24.29 -0.41
N PRO A 446 -0.41 -25.39 -1.20
CA PRO A 446 0.16 -25.43 -2.55
C PRO A 446 -0.44 -24.42 -3.52
N GLU A 447 -1.65 -23.90 -3.27
CA GLU A 447 -2.24 -22.84 -4.09
C GLU A 447 -1.61 -21.46 -3.84
N ILE A 448 -0.88 -21.26 -2.73
CA ILE A 448 -0.29 -19.98 -2.35
C ILE A 448 1.17 -19.89 -2.79
N GLN A 449 1.41 -19.36 -4.00
CA GLN A 449 2.74 -19.30 -4.63
C GLN A 449 3.09 -17.88 -5.11
N GLY A 450 3.44 -16.98 -4.19
CA GLY A 450 3.72 -15.57 -4.52
C GLY A 450 4.97 -15.34 -5.39
N VAL A 451 5.96 -16.24 -5.29
CA VAL A 451 7.16 -16.20 -6.15
C VAL A 451 6.80 -16.51 -7.60
N SER A 452 5.93 -17.49 -7.81
CA SER A 452 5.48 -17.91 -9.14
C SER A 452 4.77 -16.77 -9.87
N VAL A 453 3.81 -16.09 -9.23
CA VAL A 453 3.15 -14.88 -9.78
C VAL A 453 4.14 -13.79 -10.19
N SER A 454 5.11 -13.54 -9.30
CA SER A 454 6.11 -12.49 -9.51
C SER A 454 6.98 -12.75 -10.73
N LEU A 455 7.44 -14.00 -10.88
CA LEU A 455 8.31 -14.40 -11.98
C LEU A 455 7.53 -14.59 -13.29
N ASP A 456 6.35 -15.22 -13.28
CA ASP A 456 5.53 -15.45 -14.48
C ASP A 456 5.16 -14.16 -15.21
N SER A 457 5.11 -13.03 -14.50
CA SER A 457 4.85 -11.71 -15.11
C SER A 457 5.92 -11.29 -16.13
N TYR A 458 7.11 -11.89 -16.07
CA TYR A 458 8.22 -11.67 -17.02
C TYR A 458 8.25 -12.65 -18.20
N PHE A 459 7.33 -13.62 -18.26
CA PHE A 459 7.25 -14.66 -19.29
C PHE A 459 5.89 -14.65 -19.99
N ASP A 460 5.83 -15.12 -21.23
CA ASP A 460 4.60 -15.16 -22.03
C ASP A 460 3.65 -16.30 -21.61
N LYS A 461 4.18 -17.29 -20.89
CA LYS A 461 3.50 -18.47 -20.37
C LYS A 461 3.82 -18.63 -18.88
N ASN A 462 3.01 -19.42 -18.19
CA ASN A 462 3.37 -19.95 -16.88
C ASN A 462 4.59 -20.88 -17.05
N ILE A 463 5.67 -20.61 -16.31
CA ILE A 463 6.91 -21.41 -16.34
C ILE A 463 6.97 -22.44 -15.20
N PHE A 464 6.04 -22.38 -14.25
CA PHE A 464 5.97 -23.25 -13.09
C PHE A 464 4.95 -24.36 -13.31
N TYR A 465 5.39 -25.61 -13.41
CA TYR A 465 4.45 -26.72 -13.61
C TYR A 465 3.53 -26.93 -12.39
N ASN A 466 3.98 -26.51 -11.20
CA ASN A 466 3.26 -26.70 -9.95
C ASN A 466 2.30 -25.54 -9.63
N PHE A 467 2.34 -24.44 -10.40
CA PHE A 467 1.49 -23.26 -10.18
C PHE A 467 0.26 -23.31 -11.09
N ASN A 468 -0.94 -23.21 -10.52
CA ASN A 468 -2.22 -23.30 -11.25
C ASN A 468 -2.26 -24.50 -12.21
N ILE A 469 -1.82 -25.68 -11.75
CA ILE A 469 -1.63 -26.88 -12.59
C ILE A 469 -2.88 -27.29 -13.39
N ASP A 470 -4.08 -27.01 -12.86
CA ASP A 470 -5.36 -27.31 -13.53
C ASP A 470 -5.70 -26.33 -14.67
N ASP A 471 -5.19 -25.09 -14.64
CA ASP A 471 -5.32 -24.10 -15.71
C ASP A 471 -4.05 -23.23 -15.80
N PRO A 472 -2.99 -23.72 -16.46
CA PRO A 472 -1.70 -23.02 -16.55
C PRO A 472 -1.77 -21.66 -17.26
N ASN A 473 -2.89 -21.32 -17.92
CA ASN A 473 -3.08 -19.99 -18.50
C ASN A 473 -3.36 -18.93 -17.43
N LYS A 474 -3.73 -19.34 -16.21
CA LYS A 474 -3.90 -18.47 -15.04
C LYS A 474 -2.54 -18.28 -14.38
N VAL A 475 -2.07 -17.05 -14.34
CA VAL A 475 -0.76 -16.68 -13.78
C VAL A 475 -0.88 -15.81 -12.52
N PHE A 476 -2.08 -15.66 -11.97
CA PHE A 476 -2.32 -14.94 -10.72
C PHE A 476 -2.69 -15.90 -9.60
N LEU A 477 -2.52 -15.43 -8.37
CA LEU A 477 -2.88 -16.14 -7.15
C LEU A 477 -4.34 -15.86 -6.75
N TYR A 478 -5.13 -16.85 -6.36
CA TYR A 478 -6.50 -16.62 -5.85
C TYR A 478 -6.56 -16.32 -4.35
N TYR A 479 -5.45 -16.41 -3.60
CA TYR A 479 -5.42 -16.37 -2.13
C TYR A 479 -6.40 -17.34 -1.47
N ARG A 480 -6.63 -18.48 -2.12
CA ARG A 480 -7.52 -19.51 -1.61
C ARG A 480 -6.74 -20.46 -0.72
N ALA A 481 -7.22 -20.64 0.50
CA ALA A 481 -6.76 -21.70 1.38
C ALA A 481 -7.39 -23.03 0.97
N ASN A 482 -6.55 -24.03 0.77
CA ASN A 482 -6.96 -25.41 0.55
C ASN A 482 -7.07 -26.17 1.89
N THR A 483 -7.85 -27.26 1.89
CA THR A 483 -7.75 -28.28 2.94
C THR A 483 -6.47 -29.08 2.78
N GLN A 484 -6.05 -29.81 3.82
CA GLN A 484 -4.87 -30.66 3.73
C GLN A 484 -5.09 -31.87 2.81
N GLU A 485 -6.31 -32.39 2.70
CA GLU A 485 -6.67 -33.41 1.70
C GLU A 485 -6.50 -32.86 0.27
N GLN A 486 -6.96 -31.63 0.00
CA GLN A 486 -6.73 -30.96 -1.28
C GLN A 486 -5.24 -30.68 -1.55
N ALA A 487 -4.44 -30.47 -0.49
CA ALA A 487 -2.99 -30.34 -0.63
C ALA A 487 -2.37 -31.65 -1.13
N GLU A 488 -2.74 -32.78 -0.53
CA GLU A 488 -2.28 -34.12 -0.92
C GLU A 488 -2.71 -34.47 -2.36
N GLU A 489 -3.94 -34.13 -2.75
CA GLU A 489 -4.40 -34.26 -4.14
C GLU A 489 -3.54 -33.43 -5.11
N THR A 490 -3.22 -32.18 -4.72
CA THR A 490 -2.38 -31.29 -5.52
C THR A 490 -0.95 -31.82 -5.66
N PHE A 491 -0.37 -32.34 -4.57
CA PHE A 491 0.94 -33.00 -4.60
C PHE A 491 0.94 -34.24 -5.49
N THR A 492 -0.14 -35.02 -5.50
CA THR A 492 -0.28 -36.17 -6.40
C THR A 492 -0.20 -35.71 -7.86
N LYS A 493 -0.88 -34.62 -8.23
CA LYS A 493 -0.79 -34.04 -9.58
C LYS A 493 0.63 -33.56 -9.92
N TRP A 494 1.35 -32.98 -8.94
CA TRP A 494 2.75 -32.60 -9.13
C TRP A 494 3.63 -33.83 -9.38
N GLN A 495 3.45 -34.90 -8.60
CA GLN A 495 4.18 -36.16 -8.76
C GLN A 495 3.97 -36.79 -10.14
N GLU A 496 2.77 -36.67 -10.71
CA GLU A 496 2.48 -37.13 -12.07
C GLU A 496 3.29 -36.39 -13.16
N GLN A 497 3.74 -35.16 -12.91
CA GLN A 497 4.66 -34.42 -13.79
C GLN A 497 6.14 -34.87 -13.63
N GLY A 498 6.42 -35.70 -12.63
CA GLY A 498 7.76 -36.11 -12.21
C GLY A 498 8.47 -35.06 -11.37
N GLU A 499 9.68 -35.37 -10.94
CA GLU A 499 10.53 -34.49 -10.11
C GLU A 499 10.87 -33.18 -10.85
N PRO A 500 11.02 -32.06 -10.12
CA PRO A 500 11.47 -30.80 -10.72
C PRO A 500 12.94 -30.88 -11.15
N ASP A 501 13.28 -30.23 -12.25
CA ASP A 501 14.68 -30.03 -12.64
C ASP A 501 15.29 -28.83 -11.88
N ILE A 502 14.43 -27.87 -11.52
CA ILE A 502 14.78 -26.58 -10.94
C ILE A 502 13.78 -26.25 -9.83
N VAL A 503 14.27 -25.75 -8.69
CA VAL A 503 13.45 -25.34 -7.55
C VAL A 503 13.78 -23.89 -7.20
N ILE A 504 12.75 -23.04 -7.15
CA ILE A 504 12.90 -21.62 -6.80
C ILE A 504 12.48 -21.38 -5.36
N ASN A 505 13.49 -20.96 -4.60
CA ASN A 505 13.53 -20.80 -3.17
C ASN A 505 13.38 -22.12 -2.39
N ARG A 506 13.75 -22.10 -1.12
CA ARG A 506 13.61 -23.28 -0.26
C ARG A 506 12.13 -23.54 0.05
N CYS A 507 11.75 -24.81 -0.07
CA CYS A 507 10.49 -25.40 0.36
C CYS A 507 10.75 -26.83 0.83
N GLU A 508 9.85 -27.40 1.63
CA GLU A 508 9.99 -28.79 2.08
C GLU A 508 9.62 -29.78 0.97
N ILE A 509 10.47 -29.88 -0.05
CA ILE A 509 10.18 -30.62 -1.29
C ILE A 509 9.94 -32.11 -1.04
N THR A 510 10.50 -32.67 0.03
CA THR A 510 10.30 -34.07 0.42
C THR A 510 8.85 -34.38 0.81
N LYS A 511 8.05 -33.37 1.21
CA LYS A 511 6.61 -33.54 1.42
C LYS A 511 5.87 -33.77 0.10
N ALA A 512 6.23 -33.01 -0.93
CA ALA A 512 5.66 -33.18 -2.26
C ALA A 512 6.23 -34.40 -3.00
N TYR A 513 7.49 -34.76 -2.75
CA TYR A 513 8.19 -35.88 -3.38
C TYR A 513 8.95 -36.72 -2.34
N PRO A 514 8.31 -37.70 -1.69
CA PRO A 514 8.93 -38.45 -0.57
C PRO A 514 10.21 -39.23 -0.91
N ASN A 515 10.44 -39.53 -2.19
CA ASN A 515 11.60 -40.30 -2.66
C ASN A 515 12.68 -39.43 -3.31
N ILE A 516 12.51 -38.10 -3.31
CA ILE A 516 13.47 -37.19 -3.94
C ILE A 516 14.77 -37.18 -3.13
N ASP A 517 15.91 -37.34 -3.80
CA ASP A 517 17.20 -37.12 -3.17
C ASP A 517 17.54 -35.63 -3.23
N VAL A 518 17.37 -34.93 -2.11
CA VAL A 518 17.69 -33.50 -2.04
C VAL A 518 19.18 -33.22 -2.23
N ASP A 519 20.04 -34.23 -2.06
CA ASP A 519 21.48 -34.11 -2.33
C ASP A 519 21.78 -34.13 -3.83
N ASP A 520 20.81 -34.45 -4.69
CA ASP A 520 20.92 -34.29 -6.13
C ASP A 520 20.68 -32.86 -6.60
N TYR A 521 20.40 -31.92 -5.69
CA TYR A 521 20.19 -30.51 -6.02
C TYR A 521 21.33 -29.64 -5.49
N VAL A 522 21.79 -28.71 -6.32
CA VAL A 522 22.81 -27.71 -5.98
C VAL A 522 22.24 -26.31 -6.12
N ALA A 523 22.60 -25.42 -5.20
CA ALA A 523 22.24 -24.01 -5.34
C ALA A 523 23.15 -23.36 -6.38
N VAL A 524 22.57 -22.71 -7.38
CA VAL A 524 23.32 -22.12 -8.52
C VAL A 524 23.26 -20.60 -8.56
N LYS A 525 22.25 -20.01 -7.92
CA LYS A 525 22.07 -18.55 -7.88
C LYS A 525 21.38 -18.14 -6.58
N ARG A 526 21.85 -17.05 -5.99
CA ARG A 526 21.15 -16.33 -4.92
C ARG A 526 20.84 -14.92 -5.40
N VAL A 527 19.56 -14.58 -5.41
CA VAL A 527 19.08 -13.27 -5.86
C VAL A 527 18.66 -12.48 -4.62
N TYR A 528 19.38 -11.39 -4.38
CA TYR A 528 19.14 -10.50 -3.25
C TYR A 528 18.27 -9.34 -3.67
N PHE A 529 17.28 -9.01 -2.85
CA PHE A 529 16.39 -7.89 -3.09
C PHE A 529 16.14 -7.11 -1.80
N TYR A 530 15.80 -5.84 -1.97
CA TYR A 530 15.71 -4.89 -0.88
C TYR A 530 14.35 -4.19 -0.94
N LYS A 531 13.65 -4.12 0.19
CA LYS A 531 12.42 -3.32 0.32
C LYS A 531 12.70 -2.03 1.09
N PRO A 532 12.89 -0.88 0.41
CA PRO A 532 12.98 0.42 1.05
C PRO A 532 11.68 0.83 1.73
N TYR A 533 11.81 1.39 2.93
CA TYR A 533 10.73 2.12 3.58
C TYR A 533 11.30 3.28 4.39
N LYS A 534 11.02 4.51 3.95
CA LYS A 534 11.54 5.75 4.55
C LYS A 534 13.08 5.75 4.56
N PHE A 535 13.70 5.55 5.72
CA PHE A 535 15.17 5.56 5.89
C PHE A 535 15.79 4.16 6.00
N THR A 536 15.00 3.10 5.95
CA THR A 536 15.46 1.73 6.13
C THR A 536 15.25 0.91 4.87
N THR A 537 15.95 -0.21 4.80
CA THR A 537 15.78 -1.26 3.80
C THR A 537 15.67 -2.59 4.52
N ASN A 538 14.81 -3.48 4.04
CA ASN A 538 14.80 -4.88 4.46
C ASN A 538 15.44 -5.73 3.36
N GLN A 539 16.58 -6.38 3.67
CA GLN A 539 17.26 -7.27 2.74
C GLN A 539 16.67 -8.67 2.84
N GLN A 540 16.32 -9.23 1.70
CA GLN A 540 15.80 -10.59 1.56
C GLN A 540 16.50 -11.26 0.37
N TYR A 541 16.31 -12.57 0.21
CA TYR A 541 16.83 -13.28 -0.95
C TYR A 541 15.97 -14.50 -1.28
N ILE A 542 16.02 -14.91 -2.54
CA ILE A 542 15.61 -16.24 -2.99
C ILE A 542 16.83 -16.99 -3.51
N THR A 543 16.77 -18.32 -3.47
CA THR A 543 17.83 -19.19 -4.00
C THR A 543 17.27 -20.06 -5.12
N ILE A 544 17.96 -20.17 -6.23
CA ILE A 544 17.62 -21.08 -7.32
C ILE A 544 18.47 -22.34 -7.17
N TYR A 545 17.80 -23.47 -7.08
CA TYR A 545 18.40 -24.80 -6.98
C TYR A 545 18.17 -25.54 -8.29
N MET A 546 19.13 -26.38 -8.65
CA MET A 546 19.15 -27.12 -9.91
C MET A 546 19.62 -28.54 -9.68
N LYS A 547 19.02 -29.50 -10.38
CA LYS A 547 19.47 -30.90 -10.36
C LYS A 547 20.91 -31.00 -10.89
N LYS A 548 21.76 -31.80 -10.24
CA LYS A 548 23.19 -31.95 -10.56
C LYS A 548 23.44 -32.35 -12.01
N GLU A 549 22.57 -33.18 -12.59
CA GLU A 549 22.65 -33.57 -13.99
C GLU A 549 22.56 -32.36 -14.92
N LEU A 550 21.55 -31.51 -14.73
CA LEU A 550 21.36 -30.27 -15.48
C LEU A 550 22.48 -29.25 -15.21
N PHE A 551 22.91 -29.11 -13.95
CA PHE A 551 24.05 -28.26 -13.59
C PHE A 551 25.33 -28.66 -14.34
N ASN A 552 25.61 -29.96 -14.41
CA ASN A 552 26.77 -30.49 -15.14
C ASN A 552 26.63 -30.34 -16.66
N GLU A 553 25.41 -30.43 -17.20
CA GLU A 553 25.13 -30.21 -18.62
C GLU A 553 25.42 -28.76 -19.03
N ILE A 554 24.97 -27.79 -18.22
CA ILE A 554 25.24 -26.37 -18.45
C ILE A 554 26.74 -26.06 -18.29
N GLY A 555 27.37 -26.61 -17.24
CA GLY A 555 28.83 -26.61 -17.05
C GLY A 555 29.51 -25.25 -16.82
N THR A 556 28.79 -24.12 -16.95
CA THR A 556 29.31 -22.76 -16.73
C THR A 556 28.89 -22.14 -15.40
N LEU A 557 28.02 -22.79 -14.65
CA LEU A 557 27.52 -22.32 -13.36
C LEU A 557 28.45 -22.72 -12.21
N GLU A 558 28.42 -21.94 -11.12
CA GLU A 558 29.15 -22.24 -9.89
C GLU A 558 28.18 -22.72 -8.80
N GLU A 559 28.56 -23.77 -8.06
CA GLU A 559 27.80 -24.24 -6.90
C GLU A 559 27.99 -23.26 -5.73
N LEU A 560 26.87 -22.85 -5.13
CA LEU A 560 26.82 -21.96 -3.98
C LEU A 560 26.56 -22.73 -2.69
N THR A 561 27.15 -22.26 -1.59
CA THR A 561 26.78 -22.75 -0.26
C THR A 561 25.40 -22.22 0.13
N ALA A 562 24.44 -23.12 0.30
CA ALA A 562 23.07 -22.83 0.73
C ALA A 562 22.53 -23.93 1.64
N GLN A 563 21.41 -23.64 2.32
CA GLN A 563 20.64 -24.68 3.00
C GLN A 563 20.09 -25.68 1.98
N LYS A 564 20.01 -26.95 2.37
CA LYS A 564 19.41 -28.01 1.56
C LYS A 564 17.89 -27.80 1.45
N LEU A 565 17.28 -28.43 0.46
CA LEU A 565 15.83 -28.43 0.21
C LEU A 565 15.10 -29.41 1.13
N TYR A 566 15.46 -29.45 2.42
CA TYR A 566 14.63 -30.16 3.39
C TYR A 566 13.40 -29.35 3.70
#